data_AF-A0A9E1TR10-F1
#
_entry.id   AF-A0A9E1TR10-F1
#
_cell.length_a   1.000
_cell.length_b   1.000
_cell.length_c   1.000
_cell.angle_alpha   90.00
_cell.angle_beta   90.00
_cell.angle_gamma   90.00
#
_symmetry.space_group_name_H-M   'P 1'
#
loop_
_entity.id
_entity.type
_entity.pdbx_description
1 polymer ?
#
loop_
_entity_poly.entity_id
_entity_poly.type
_entity_poly.pdbx_seq_one_letter_code
_entity_poly.pdbx_strand_id
1 'polypeptide(L)'
;MSEVPMGSRDDVLTGGGTGGVTSSPMAFPIPAEELGTVSIVPNGSFEAGSYQTFVLTYVAGKFGIDDSGSMRVCFRFASDQTRPQFEDPKGPNYTTIEASNNAVLTYHYDPKGNVRPWDRTLYIKVVRGFLREGDKITITFGDRSGGSPGMRLQTFCEDSYEFHTLIDPIATYCY
;
A
#
# COMPACT_ATOMS: atom_id res chain seq x y z
N MET A 1 21.78 -6.90 35.00
CA MET A 1 21.21 -6.83 33.65
C MET A 1 20.93 -5.37 33.37
N SER A 2 21.74 -4.72 32.54
CA SER A 2 21.50 -3.34 32.11
C SER A 2 20.43 -3.37 31.04
N GLU A 3 19.30 -2.69 31.28
CA GLU A 3 18.30 -2.41 30.26
C GLU A 3 18.98 -1.63 29.14
N VAL A 4 18.99 -2.19 27.94
CA VAL A 4 19.36 -1.47 26.73
C VAL A 4 18.11 -0.68 26.33
N PRO A 5 18.17 0.66 26.27
CA PRO A 5 17.03 1.46 25.84
C PRO A 5 16.61 1.02 24.45
N MET A 6 15.31 0.84 24.25
CA MET A 6 14.73 0.60 22.93
C MET A 6 15.03 1.85 22.10
N GLY A 7 16.00 1.76 21.19
CA GLY A 7 16.49 2.88 20.39
C GLY A 7 15.35 3.62 19.73
N SER A 8 15.39 4.94 19.80
CA SER A 8 14.43 5.81 19.14
C SER A 8 14.53 5.64 17.62
N ARG A 9 13.47 5.97 16.89
CA ARG A 9 13.45 5.96 15.41
C ARG A 9 14.59 6.81 14.81
N ASP A 10 15.06 7.80 15.57
CA ASP A 10 16.13 8.72 15.18
C ASP A 10 17.53 8.09 15.30
N ASP A 11 17.71 7.06 16.15
CA ASP A 11 18.99 6.36 16.31
C ASP A 11 19.32 5.46 15.09
N VAL A 12 18.31 5.10 14.29
CA VAL A 12 18.45 4.23 13.11
C VAL A 12 19.19 4.92 11.97
N LEU A 13 19.23 6.25 11.95
CA LEU A 13 19.88 7.05 10.89
C LEU A 13 21.42 7.07 10.99
N THR A 14 22.01 6.54 12.06
CA THR A 14 23.47 6.60 12.29
C THR A 14 24.25 5.35 11.85
N GLY A 15 23.58 4.29 11.41
CA GLY A 15 24.17 2.98 11.14
C GLY A 15 24.45 2.69 9.67
N GLY A 16 25.40 3.40 9.07
CA GLY A 16 25.95 3.01 7.76
C GLY A 16 26.67 1.65 7.86
N GLY A 17 26.02 0.60 7.36
CA GLY A 17 26.61 -0.67 6.89
C GLY A 17 27.64 -1.33 7.81
N THR A 18 27.20 -2.27 8.65
CA THR A 18 28.08 -3.16 9.42
C THR A 18 28.74 -4.23 8.53
N GLY A 19 29.62 -3.81 7.62
CA GLY A 19 30.66 -4.66 7.00
C GLY A 19 30.22 -5.96 6.30
N GLY A 20 28.93 -6.13 5.95
CA GLY A 20 28.41 -7.32 5.28
C GLY A 20 28.43 -8.63 6.08
N VAL A 21 28.92 -8.62 7.33
CA VAL A 21 29.07 -9.81 8.18
C VAL A 21 28.04 -9.89 9.31
N THR A 22 27.22 -8.85 9.47
CA THR A 22 26.14 -8.81 10.45
C THR A 22 24.87 -8.26 9.81
N SER A 23 23.72 -8.87 10.12
CA SER A 23 22.42 -8.38 9.66
C SER A 23 21.97 -7.24 10.55
N SER A 24 21.49 -6.15 9.96
CA SER A 24 20.86 -5.03 10.66
C SER A 24 19.61 -4.57 9.90
N PRO A 25 18.60 -4.02 10.60
CA PRO A 25 17.46 -3.40 9.94
C PRO A 25 17.93 -2.23 9.06
N MET A 26 17.39 -2.14 7.85
CA MET A 26 17.65 -0.98 6.99
C MET A 26 16.86 0.22 7.51
N ALA A 27 17.55 1.35 7.65
CA ALA A 27 16.92 2.63 7.98
C ALA A 27 15.98 3.06 6.86
N PHE A 28 14.90 3.74 7.25
CA PHE A 28 13.97 4.32 6.29
C PHE A 28 14.61 5.55 5.63
N PRO A 29 14.85 5.56 4.30
CA PRO A 29 15.74 6.54 3.66
C PRO A 29 15.10 7.91 3.41
N ILE A 30 13.77 8.02 3.51
CA ILE A 30 13.00 9.23 3.19
C ILE A 30 12.12 9.63 4.37
N PRO A 31 12.10 10.90 4.82
CA PRO A 31 11.20 11.33 5.88
C PRO A 31 9.72 11.11 5.50
N ALA A 32 8.90 10.71 6.46
CA ALA A 32 7.51 10.32 6.22
C ALA A 32 6.67 11.45 5.60
N GLU A 33 6.95 12.69 6.01
CA GLU A 33 6.32 13.91 5.49
C GLU A 33 6.67 14.22 4.03
N GLU A 34 7.73 13.62 3.48
CA GLU A 34 8.17 13.81 2.09
C GLU A 34 7.62 12.72 1.14
N LEU A 35 7.00 11.66 1.67
CA LEU A 35 6.46 10.54 0.87
C LEU A 35 5.19 10.90 0.08
N GLY A 36 4.48 11.95 0.48
CA GLY A 36 3.21 12.34 -0.14
C GLY A 36 2.02 12.03 0.74
N THR A 37 0.83 11.94 0.14
CA THR A 37 -0.43 11.80 0.89
C THR A 37 -1.33 10.73 0.30
N VAL A 38 -2.15 10.13 1.15
CA VAL A 38 -3.15 9.13 0.78
C VAL A 38 -4.51 9.59 1.26
N SER A 39 -5.52 9.42 0.42
CA SER A 39 -6.92 9.63 0.76
C SER A 39 -7.75 8.45 0.30
N ILE A 40 -8.85 8.17 0.99
CA ILE A 40 -9.78 7.11 0.62
C ILE A 40 -11.22 7.57 0.77
N VAL A 41 -12.05 7.24 -0.22
CA VAL A 41 -13.49 7.49 -0.22
C VAL A 41 -14.27 6.27 -0.69
N PRO A 42 -15.48 6.01 -0.18
CA PRO A 42 -16.10 6.66 0.96
C PRO A 42 -15.37 6.33 2.27
N ASN A 43 -15.48 7.22 3.26
CA ASN A 43 -15.03 6.97 4.64
C ASN A 43 -16.26 6.91 5.57
N GLY A 44 -16.09 6.30 6.74
CA GLY A 44 -17.15 6.14 7.74
C GLY A 44 -17.37 4.68 8.14
N SER A 45 -18.61 4.35 8.49
CA SER A 45 -19.01 3.02 8.94
C SER A 45 -19.79 2.28 7.85
N PHE A 46 -19.52 1.00 7.72
CA PHE A 46 -20.13 0.14 6.71
C PHE A 46 -20.60 -1.17 7.37
N GLU A 47 -21.67 -1.75 6.85
CA GLU A 47 -22.18 -3.02 7.33
C GLU A 47 -21.19 -4.16 7.04
N ALA A 48 -20.87 -4.96 8.05
CA ALA A 48 -20.00 -6.13 7.89
C ALA A 48 -20.56 -7.09 6.83
N GLY A 49 -19.70 -7.63 5.97
CA GLY A 49 -20.09 -8.51 4.87
C GLY A 49 -20.81 -7.83 3.69
N SER A 50 -21.11 -6.53 3.78
CA SER A 50 -21.69 -5.78 2.65
C SER A 50 -20.69 -5.59 1.51
N TYR A 51 -21.21 -5.30 0.31
CA TYR A 51 -20.40 -4.98 -0.85
C TYR A 51 -20.26 -3.46 -1.02
N GLN A 52 -19.02 -3.00 -1.11
CA GLN A 52 -18.67 -1.58 -1.23
C GLN A 52 -17.71 -1.32 -2.39
N THR A 53 -17.57 -0.05 -2.76
CA THR A 53 -16.55 0.43 -3.69
C THR A 53 -15.73 1.48 -2.97
N PHE A 54 -14.40 1.36 -2.98
CA PHE A 54 -13.50 2.36 -2.39
C PHE A 54 -12.52 2.87 -3.45
N VAL A 55 -12.34 4.19 -3.47
CA VAL A 55 -11.31 4.87 -4.27
C VAL A 55 -10.23 5.34 -3.33
N LEU A 56 -9.05 4.72 -3.41
CA LEU A 56 -7.84 5.16 -2.72
C LEU A 56 -6.99 5.96 -3.71
N THR A 57 -6.65 7.19 -3.35
CA THR A 57 -5.77 8.05 -4.14
C THR A 57 -4.51 8.35 -3.35
N TYR A 58 -3.38 7.92 -3.89
CA TYR A 58 -2.06 8.38 -3.49
C TYR A 58 -1.67 9.57 -4.35
N VAL A 59 -1.19 10.65 -3.71
CA VAL A 59 -0.58 11.81 -4.36
C VAL A 59 0.90 11.81 -4.01
N ALA A 60 1.75 11.73 -5.04
CA ALA A 60 3.18 11.58 -4.86
C ALA A 60 3.81 12.79 -4.19
N GLY A 61 4.68 12.53 -3.22
CA GLY A 61 5.41 13.55 -2.48
C GLY A 61 6.60 14.12 -3.25
N LYS A 62 7.50 14.77 -2.51
CA LYS A 62 8.63 15.55 -3.01
C LYS A 62 9.50 14.80 -4.03
N PHE A 63 9.70 13.50 -3.81
CA PHE A 63 10.54 12.67 -4.67
C PHE A 63 9.79 11.95 -5.78
N GLY A 64 8.45 12.06 -5.84
CA GLY A 64 7.67 11.31 -6.83
C GLY A 64 7.68 9.80 -6.56
N ILE A 65 7.65 9.00 -7.63
CA ILE A 65 8.00 7.57 -7.62
C ILE A 65 8.84 7.30 -8.87
N ASP A 66 10.09 6.91 -8.69
CA ASP A 66 11.01 6.59 -9.78
C ASP A 66 10.62 5.29 -10.50
N ASP A 67 11.24 5.06 -11.66
CA ASP A 67 11.18 3.75 -12.30
C ASP A 67 11.61 2.66 -11.30
N SER A 68 10.86 1.57 -11.27
CA SER A 68 10.96 0.49 -10.29
C SER A 68 10.55 0.80 -8.84
N GLY A 69 10.25 2.06 -8.51
CA GLY A 69 9.60 2.45 -7.27
C GLY A 69 8.20 1.83 -7.15
N SER A 70 7.70 1.73 -5.93
CA SER A 70 6.49 0.96 -5.64
C SER A 70 5.70 1.45 -4.45
N MET A 71 4.44 1.03 -4.38
CA MET A 71 3.58 1.20 -3.22
C MET A 71 2.89 -0.12 -2.88
N ARG A 72 2.47 -0.22 -1.61
CA ARG A 72 1.68 -1.33 -1.09
C ARG A 72 0.42 -0.80 -0.44
N VAL A 73 -0.69 -1.50 -0.65
CA VAL A 73 -1.89 -1.37 0.19
C VAL A 73 -2.07 -2.69 0.92
N CYS A 74 -1.89 -2.63 2.23
CA CYS A 74 -1.85 -3.77 3.12
C CYS A 74 -3.12 -3.87 3.97
N PHE A 75 -3.59 -5.09 4.15
CA PHE A 75 -4.74 -5.43 4.97
C PHE A 75 -4.35 -6.44 6.04
N ARG A 76 -5.15 -6.53 7.11
CA ARG A 76 -4.93 -7.51 8.17
C ARG A 76 -5.04 -8.94 7.66
N PHE A 77 -4.21 -9.83 8.19
CA PHE A 77 -4.22 -11.26 7.85
C PHE A 77 -5.53 -11.94 8.24
N ALA A 78 -6.08 -11.53 9.39
CA ALA A 78 -7.33 -11.99 9.96
C ALA A 78 -8.45 -11.17 9.34
N SER A 79 -8.84 -11.54 8.12
CA SER A 79 -9.95 -10.93 7.39
C SER A 79 -10.43 -11.91 6.32
N ASP A 80 -11.74 -12.00 6.14
CA ASP A 80 -12.40 -12.78 5.09
C ASP A 80 -12.97 -11.89 3.97
N GLN A 81 -12.49 -10.64 3.89
CA GLN A 81 -12.75 -9.73 2.78
C GLN A 81 -12.40 -10.36 1.42
N THR A 82 -13.09 -9.95 0.36
CA THR A 82 -12.76 -10.42 -0.98
C THR A 82 -11.41 -9.87 -1.43
N ARG A 83 -10.58 -10.72 -2.05
CA ARG A 83 -9.29 -10.32 -2.62
C ARG A 83 -9.48 -9.46 -3.88
N PRO A 84 -8.66 -8.42 -4.09
CA PRO A 84 -8.62 -7.72 -5.36
C PRO A 84 -8.34 -8.69 -6.52
N GLN A 85 -8.98 -8.45 -7.65
CA GLN A 85 -8.70 -9.11 -8.94
C GLN A 85 -8.82 -8.08 -10.07
N PHE A 86 -8.19 -8.33 -11.20
CA PHE A 86 -7.95 -7.30 -12.23
C PHE A 86 -8.47 -7.69 -13.62
N GLU A 87 -9.09 -8.87 -13.75
CA GLU A 87 -9.36 -9.52 -15.04
C GLU A 87 -10.86 -9.66 -15.34
N ASP A 88 -11.70 -9.92 -14.33
CA ASP A 88 -13.13 -10.13 -14.50
C ASP A 88 -13.95 -8.90 -14.07
N PRO A 89 -14.37 -8.02 -14.99
CA PRO A 89 -15.16 -6.83 -14.65
C PRO A 89 -16.49 -7.11 -13.93
N LYS A 90 -16.99 -8.35 -13.99
CA LYS A 90 -18.23 -8.78 -13.32
C LYS A 90 -17.98 -9.54 -12.02
N GLY A 91 -16.75 -9.99 -11.79
CA GLY A 91 -16.34 -10.72 -10.60
C GLY A 91 -16.31 -9.81 -9.36
N PRO A 92 -16.46 -10.36 -8.15
CA PRO A 92 -16.37 -9.58 -6.93
C PRO A 92 -14.96 -8.99 -6.77
N ASN A 93 -14.90 -7.79 -6.20
CA ASN A 93 -13.71 -6.97 -6.02
C ASN A 93 -12.86 -6.78 -7.29
N TYR A 94 -13.52 -6.60 -8.45
CA TYR A 94 -12.84 -6.07 -9.63
C TYR A 94 -12.16 -4.75 -9.26
N THR A 95 -10.86 -4.66 -9.49
CA THR A 95 -10.03 -3.56 -9.04
C THR A 95 -9.32 -2.93 -10.22
N THR A 96 -9.44 -1.61 -10.36
CA THR A 96 -8.76 -0.84 -11.39
C THR A 96 -7.71 0.08 -10.76
N ILE A 97 -6.58 0.26 -11.46
CA ILE A 97 -5.44 1.04 -10.98
C ILE A 97 -4.91 1.88 -12.14
N GLU A 98 -4.77 3.18 -11.93
CA GLU A 98 -4.32 4.12 -12.94
C GLU A 98 -3.31 5.13 -12.38
N ALA A 99 -2.36 5.54 -13.22
CA ALA A 99 -1.46 6.66 -12.96
C ALA A 99 -1.93 7.90 -13.75
N SER A 100 -1.93 9.07 -13.12
CA SER A 100 -2.39 10.32 -13.76
C SER A 100 -1.56 10.79 -14.95
N ASN A 101 -0.35 10.25 -15.12
CA ASN A 101 0.64 10.71 -16.07
C ASN A 101 1.04 9.64 -17.11
N ASN A 102 0.25 8.58 -17.24
CA ASN A 102 0.49 7.44 -18.13
C ASN A 102 1.74 6.59 -17.80
N ALA A 103 2.29 6.70 -16.58
CA ALA A 103 3.26 5.72 -16.09
C ALA A 103 2.66 4.31 -16.17
N VAL A 104 3.45 3.34 -16.64
CA VAL A 104 3.00 1.96 -16.75
C VAL A 104 3.22 1.29 -15.41
N LEU A 105 2.13 0.73 -14.86
CA LEU A 105 2.13 0.04 -13.58
C LEU A 105 2.06 -1.47 -13.82
N THR A 106 2.79 -2.23 -13.01
CA THR A 106 2.50 -3.65 -12.78
C THR A 106 1.97 -3.80 -11.37
N TYR A 107 1.04 -4.72 -11.16
CA TYR A 107 0.43 -4.92 -9.86
C TYR A 107 -0.03 -6.36 -9.69
N HIS A 108 -0.04 -6.82 -8.45
CA HIS A 108 -0.52 -8.13 -8.08
C HIS A 108 -0.93 -8.15 -6.61
N TYR A 109 -1.71 -9.15 -6.22
CA TYR A 109 -2.08 -9.38 -4.83
C TYR A 109 -1.27 -10.55 -4.24
N ASP A 110 -0.53 -10.29 -3.16
CA ASP A 110 0.23 -11.29 -2.42
C ASP A 110 -0.36 -11.45 -0.99
N PRO A 111 -0.91 -12.62 -0.64
CA PRO A 111 -1.37 -12.91 0.71
C PRO A 111 -0.28 -12.86 1.80
N LYS A 112 1.00 -12.77 1.43
CA LYS A 112 2.16 -12.71 2.33
C LYS A 112 3.18 -11.63 1.92
N GLY A 113 2.72 -10.59 1.22
CA GLY A 113 3.59 -9.56 0.66
C GLY A 113 4.15 -8.55 1.67
N ASN A 114 3.81 -8.64 2.96
CA ASN A 114 4.28 -7.72 3.99
C ASN A 114 4.30 -8.36 5.40
N VAL A 115 4.77 -7.62 6.40
CA VAL A 115 4.88 -8.07 7.79
C VAL A 115 3.52 -8.24 8.47
N ARG A 116 3.39 -9.22 9.38
CA ARG A 116 2.19 -9.37 10.20
C ARG A 116 2.02 -8.17 11.16
N PRO A 117 0.78 -7.75 11.45
CA PRO A 117 -0.49 -8.34 11.03
C PRO A 117 -0.94 -7.94 9.62
N TRP A 118 -0.21 -7.06 8.91
CA TRP A 118 -0.58 -6.43 7.64
C TRP A 118 -0.03 -7.16 6.41
N ASP A 119 -0.09 -8.49 6.37
CA ASP A 119 0.61 -9.29 5.36
C ASP A 119 -0.13 -9.39 4.01
N ARG A 120 -1.44 -9.19 3.98
CA ARG A 120 -2.28 -9.22 2.77
C ARG A 120 -2.04 -7.96 1.95
N THR A 121 -1.39 -8.07 0.81
CA THR A 121 -0.80 -6.90 0.15
C THR A 121 -1.21 -6.81 -1.31
N LEU A 122 -1.82 -5.69 -1.70
CA LEU A 122 -1.81 -5.23 -3.08
C LEU A 122 -0.48 -4.52 -3.33
N TYR A 123 0.36 -5.07 -4.20
CA TYR A 123 1.62 -4.47 -4.62
C TYR A 123 1.44 -3.76 -5.96
N ILE A 124 1.96 -2.54 -6.08
CA ILE A 124 1.91 -1.72 -7.30
C ILE A 124 3.31 -1.17 -7.54
N LYS A 125 3.84 -1.38 -8.74
CA LYS A 125 5.20 -0.94 -9.12
C LYS A 125 5.16 -0.19 -10.44
N VAL A 126 5.89 0.91 -10.50
CA VAL A 126 6.19 1.60 -11.76
C VAL A 126 7.20 0.78 -12.55
N VAL A 127 6.86 0.41 -13.78
CA VAL A 127 7.73 -0.38 -14.67
C VAL A 127 8.11 0.36 -15.95
N ARG A 128 7.53 1.55 -16.16
CA ARG A 128 7.90 2.44 -17.25
C ARG A 128 7.42 3.86 -16.95
N GLY A 129 8.32 4.82 -17.09
CA GLY A 129 8.05 6.19 -16.67
C GLY A 129 8.34 6.37 -15.18
N PHE A 130 7.74 7.38 -14.58
CA PHE A 130 7.92 7.77 -13.18
C PHE A 130 6.73 8.66 -12.79
N LEU A 131 6.51 8.89 -11.49
CA LEU A 131 5.62 9.93 -10.98
C LEU A 131 6.45 11.12 -10.53
N ARG A 132 5.99 12.34 -10.80
CA ARG A 132 6.49 13.58 -10.21
C ARG A 132 5.72 13.89 -8.93
N GLU A 133 6.25 14.80 -8.13
CA GLU A 133 5.47 15.42 -7.05
C GLU A 133 4.11 15.92 -7.58
N GLY A 134 3.04 15.53 -6.90
CA GLY A 134 1.66 15.84 -7.26
C GLY A 134 0.99 14.87 -8.26
N ASP A 135 1.75 14.02 -8.95
CA ASP A 135 1.15 12.94 -9.75
C ASP A 135 0.45 11.92 -8.86
N LYS A 136 -0.52 11.19 -9.42
CA LYS A 136 -1.43 10.34 -8.65
C LYS A 136 -1.38 8.89 -9.11
N ILE A 137 -1.54 7.99 -8.14
CA ILE A 137 -2.02 6.62 -8.36
C ILE A 137 -3.42 6.52 -7.76
N THR A 138 -4.40 6.18 -8.58
CA THR A 138 -5.78 5.95 -8.15
C THR A 138 -6.08 4.46 -8.22
N ILE A 139 -6.58 3.89 -7.12
CA ILE A 139 -7.00 2.50 -7.00
C ILE A 139 -8.51 2.49 -6.71
N THR A 140 -9.29 1.87 -7.57
CA THR A 140 -10.73 1.65 -7.34
C THR A 140 -10.94 0.19 -6.96
N PHE A 141 -11.09 -0.09 -5.67
CA PHE A 141 -11.48 -1.41 -5.17
C PHE A 141 -12.98 -1.62 -5.36
N GLY A 142 -13.38 -2.78 -5.87
CA GLY A 142 -14.78 -3.08 -6.12
C GLY A 142 -15.41 -2.18 -7.19
N ASP A 143 -14.67 -1.89 -8.26
CA ASP A 143 -15.13 -1.09 -9.39
C ASP A 143 -16.37 -1.73 -10.05
N ARG A 144 -17.49 -1.01 -10.01
CA ARG A 144 -18.79 -1.47 -10.50
C ARG A 144 -19.05 -1.11 -11.97
N SER A 145 -18.16 -0.37 -12.63
CA SER A 145 -18.34 0.07 -14.02
C SER A 145 -18.52 -1.09 -15.00
N GLY A 146 -17.92 -2.24 -14.69
CA GLY A 146 -18.00 -3.50 -15.44
C GLY A 146 -19.12 -4.46 -15.02
N GLY A 147 -19.90 -4.12 -13.98
CA GLY A 147 -20.95 -4.97 -13.41
C GLY A 147 -20.55 -5.78 -12.17
N SER A 148 -19.37 -5.53 -11.60
CA SER A 148 -18.95 -6.12 -10.32
C SER A 148 -19.96 -5.80 -9.21
N PRO A 149 -20.21 -6.72 -8.26
CA PRO A 149 -20.95 -6.39 -7.04
C PRO A 149 -20.15 -5.43 -6.13
N GLY A 150 -18.83 -5.32 -6.29
CA GLY A 150 -17.92 -4.54 -5.45
C GLY A 150 -17.01 -5.42 -4.57
N MET A 151 -16.32 -4.79 -3.64
CA MET A 151 -15.50 -5.43 -2.60
C MET A 151 -16.40 -5.88 -1.45
N ARG A 152 -16.45 -7.19 -1.16
CA ARG A 152 -17.11 -7.65 0.07
C ARG A 152 -16.22 -7.33 1.26
N LEU A 153 -16.77 -6.58 2.20
CA LEU A 153 -16.13 -6.35 3.50
C LEU A 153 -16.03 -7.64 4.30
N GLN A 154 -15.18 -7.63 5.32
CA GLN A 154 -15.10 -8.73 6.27
C GLN A 154 -16.42 -8.90 7.03
N THR A 155 -16.73 -10.13 7.43
CA THR A 155 -18.03 -10.51 8.02
C THR A 155 -18.13 -10.28 9.53
N PHE A 156 -17.13 -9.58 10.10
CA PHE A 156 -17.08 -9.19 11.51
C PHE A 156 -16.66 -7.73 11.64
N CYS A 157 -17.01 -7.11 12.77
CA CYS A 157 -16.64 -5.72 13.03
C CYS A 157 -15.29 -5.62 13.75
N GLU A 158 -14.56 -4.56 13.45
CA GLU A 158 -13.41 -4.08 14.21
C GLU A 158 -13.63 -2.58 14.48
N ASP A 159 -12.86 -2.01 15.41
CA ASP A 159 -12.91 -0.56 15.69
C ASP A 159 -12.56 0.27 14.44
N SER A 160 -11.64 -0.23 13.62
CA SER A 160 -11.24 0.35 12.34
C SER A 160 -11.02 -0.73 11.29
N TYR A 161 -11.36 -0.39 10.04
CA TYR A 161 -11.05 -1.18 8.85
C TYR A 161 -10.15 -0.34 7.94
N GLU A 162 -8.88 -0.74 7.83
CA GLU A 162 -7.82 0.13 7.34
C GLU A 162 -7.20 -0.38 6.04
N PHE A 163 -6.94 0.56 5.14
CA PHE A 163 -6.14 0.38 3.93
C PHE A 163 -4.73 0.91 4.22
N HIS A 164 -3.91 0.09 4.87
CA HIS A 164 -2.60 0.51 5.35
C HIS A 164 -1.64 0.70 4.17
N THR A 165 -1.27 1.94 3.87
CA THR A 165 -0.50 2.25 2.66
C THR A 165 0.97 2.50 2.98
N LEU A 166 1.85 1.88 2.19
CA LEU A 166 3.30 2.02 2.33
C LEU A 166 3.91 2.41 0.98
N ILE A 167 4.88 3.33 0.99
CA ILE A 167 5.47 3.90 -0.24
C ILE A 167 6.99 3.73 -0.22
N ASP A 168 7.53 3.14 -1.28
CA ASP A 168 8.97 3.07 -1.57
C ASP A 168 9.23 3.81 -2.90
N PRO A 169 9.44 5.13 -2.86
CA PRO A 169 9.47 5.94 -4.08
C PRO A 169 10.75 5.75 -4.89
N ILE A 170 11.84 5.26 -4.28
CA ILE A 170 13.17 5.15 -4.90
C ILE A 170 13.70 3.70 -4.92
N ALA A 171 12.81 2.72 -4.90
CA ALA A 171 13.11 1.30 -5.10
C ALA A 171 14.14 0.69 -4.12
N THR A 172 14.12 1.14 -2.87
CA THR A 172 15.00 0.65 -1.80
C THR A 172 14.46 -0.59 -1.09
N TYR A 173 13.21 -0.95 -1.36
CA TYR A 173 12.44 -1.98 -0.67
C TYR A 173 12.25 -1.71 0.83
N CYS A 174 12.47 -0.48 1.26
CA CYS A 174 12.18 0.04 2.58
C CYS A 174 10.84 0.79 2.51
N TYR A 175 9.90 0.44 3.40
CA TYR A 175 8.49 0.87 3.39
C TYR A 175 8.07 1.48 4.72
#